data_AF-A0A815H318-F1
#
_entry.id   AF-A0A815H318-F1
#
_cell.length_a   1.000
_cell.length_b   1.000
_cell.length_c   1.000
_cell.angle_alpha   90.00
_cell.angle_beta   90.00
_cell.angle_gamma   90.00
#
_symmetry.space_group_name_H-M   'P 1'
#
loop_
_entity.id
_entity.type
_entity.pdbx_description
1 polymer ?
#
loop_
_entity_poly.entity_id
_entity_poly.type
_entity_poly.pdbx_seq_one_letter_code
_entity_poly.pdbx_strand_id
1 'polypeptide(L)'
;MFNSFQVSSLVLFGLFCSGEAWFNDPLEFRFSSNGVIQGWYCVRVDMTNPSGWHDNYICTNKPLPLSFRSRGTDCNRFNGEKCVHMVEPSDPSWSENELCLASGTPVELVWSWCGTVDGMKCVLLYEPGSNWIYDDNYLCWREY
;
A
#
# COMPACT_ATOMS: atom_id res chain seq x y z
N MET A 1 -39.53 -36.85 -39.68
CA MET A 1 -39.35 -37.19 -38.24
C MET A 1 -38.01 -36.61 -37.79
N PHE A 2 -37.96 -36.19 -36.53
CA PHE A 2 -37.05 -35.21 -35.94
C PHE A 2 -35.56 -35.62 -35.87
N ASN A 3 -34.71 -34.59 -36.00
CA ASN A 3 -33.41 -34.30 -35.35
C ASN A 3 -32.46 -35.44 -34.94
N SER A 4 -31.19 -35.31 -35.35
CA SER A 4 -30.12 -34.88 -34.41
C SER A 4 -28.85 -34.46 -35.15
N PHE A 5 -28.42 -33.22 -34.89
CA PHE A 5 -27.05 -32.76 -35.10
C PHE A 5 -26.20 -33.20 -33.90
N GLN A 6 -25.03 -33.80 -34.13
CA GLN A 6 -23.87 -33.60 -33.25
C GLN A 6 -22.60 -33.56 -34.09
N VAL A 7 -21.96 -32.38 -34.10
CA VAL A 7 -20.59 -32.19 -34.56
C VAL A 7 -19.67 -32.68 -33.45
N SER A 8 -18.84 -33.67 -33.77
CA SER A 8 -17.81 -34.16 -32.85
C SER A 8 -16.70 -33.11 -32.74
N SER A 9 -16.65 -32.38 -31.62
CA SER A 9 -15.46 -31.64 -31.21
C SER A 9 -14.76 -32.45 -30.13
N LEU A 10 -13.66 -33.11 -30.51
CA LEU A 10 -12.67 -33.61 -29.56
C LEU A 10 -11.96 -32.37 -28.98
N VAL A 11 -12.34 -31.96 -27.78
CA VAL A 11 -11.54 -30.99 -27.01
C VAL A 11 -10.68 -31.79 -26.05
N LEU A 12 -9.36 -31.68 -26.25
CA LEU A 12 -8.32 -32.24 -25.40
C LEU A 12 -8.49 -31.68 -23.98
N PHE A 13 -8.91 -32.51 -23.02
CA PHE A 13 -8.78 -32.17 -21.60
C PHE A 13 -7.31 -32.39 -21.21
N GLY A 14 -6.57 -31.30 -21.01
CA GLY A 14 -5.17 -31.38 -20.58
C GLY A 14 -4.60 -30.02 -20.18
N LEU A 15 -4.55 -29.80 -18.87
CA LEU A 15 -3.85 -28.72 -18.13
C LEU A 15 -4.13 -27.28 -18.60
N PHE A 16 -5.20 -26.68 -18.09
CA PHE A 16 -5.12 -25.27 -17.71
C PHE A 16 -4.39 -25.22 -16.38
N CYS A 17 -3.17 -24.67 -16.36
CA CYS A 17 -2.56 -24.18 -15.12
C CYS A 17 -3.58 -23.21 -14.51
N SER A 18 -4.04 -23.50 -13.29
CA SER A 18 -4.87 -22.62 -12.48
C SER A 18 -4.11 -21.32 -12.18
N GLY A 19 -4.21 -20.35 -13.10
CA GLY A 19 -3.49 -19.08 -13.08
C GLY A 19 -4.35 -17.86 -12.77
N GLU A 20 -5.56 -18.02 -12.23
CA GLU A 20 -6.55 -16.93 -12.15
C GLU A 20 -6.93 -16.53 -10.72
N ALA A 21 -6.23 -17.03 -9.69
CA ALA A 21 -6.53 -16.68 -8.30
C ALA A 21 -5.80 -15.42 -7.78
N TRP A 22 -4.64 -15.06 -8.35
CA TRP A 22 -3.76 -14.03 -7.76
C TRP A 22 -4.15 -12.57 -8.09
N PHE A 23 -5.07 -12.36 -9.03
CA PHE A 23 -5.48 -11.00 -9.44
C PHE A 23 -6.70 -10.46 -8.67
N ASN A 24 -7.43 -11.34 -7.96
CA ASN A 24 -8.65 -10.98 -7.25
C ASN A 24 -8.46 -10.78 -5.75
N ASP A 25 -7.23 -10.91 -5.24
CA ASP A 25 -6.96 -10.67 -3.83
C ASP A 25 -7.16 -9.18 -3.49
N PRO A 26 -7.87 -8.87 -2.39
CA PRO A 26 -8.00 -7.50 -1.92
C PRO A 26 -6.64 -6.85 -1.68
N LEU A 27 -6.55 -5.54 -1.88
CA LEU A 27 -5.34 -4.79 -1.55
C LEU A 27 -5.08 -4.89 -0.05
N GLU A 28 -3.84 -5.26 0.28
CA GLU A 28 -3.31 -5.25 1.62
C GLU A 28 -2.07 -4.36 1.70
N PHE A 29 -2.03 -3.53 2.73
CA PHE A 29 -0.83 -2.84 3.16
C PHE A 29 -0.27 -3.50 4.42
N ARG A 30 1.06 -3.53 4.52
CA ARG A 30 1.79 -3.89 5.73
C ARG A 30 2.86 -2.84 6.00
N PHE A 31 3.05 -2.51 7.27
CA PHE A 31 4.23 -1.80 7.72
C PHE A 31 5.29 -2.80 8.17
N SER A 32 6.54 -2.51 7.87
CA SER A 32 7.69 -3.26 8.36
C SER A 32 8.72 -2.30 8.89
N SER A 33 9.13 -2.49 10.15
CA SER A 33 10.18 -1.72 10.82
C SER A 33 11.53 -2.42 10.82
N ASN A 34 11.72 -3.39 9.92
CA ASN A 34 12.93 -4.21 9.86
C ASN A 34 13.19 -4.69 8.42
N GLY A 35 13.13 -3.76 7.47
CA GLY A 35 13.41 -4.03 6.07
C GLY A 35 12.20 -4.45 5.24
N VAL A 36 12.48 -4.82 3.99
CA VAL A 36 11.46 -5.25 3.02
C VAL A 36 10.86 -6.60 3.39
N ILE A 37 9.56 -6.77 3.16
CA ILE A 37 8.89 -8.07 3.29
C ILE A 37 9.10 -8.85 1.99
N GLN A 38 9.66 -10.06 2.07
CA GLN A 38 9.94 -10.88 0.89
C GLN A 38 8.64 -11.20 0.13
N GLY A 39 8.63 -10.95 -1.19
CA GLY A 39 7.47 -11.16 -2.05
C GLY A 39 6.46 -10.01 -2.07
N TRP A 40 6.72 -8.91 -1.37
CA TRP A 40 5.87 -7.72 -1.36
C TRP A 40 6.54 -6.56 -2.11
N TYR A 41 5.73 -5.59 -2.52
CA TYR A 41 6.18 -4.36 -3.18
C TYR A 41 6.33 -3.27 -2.13
N CYS A 42 7.56 -2.90 -1.79
CA CYS A 42 7.84 -2.04 -0.64
C CYS A 42 8.40 -0.68 -1.05
N VAL A 43 7.90 0.38 -0.41
CA VAL A 43 8.41 1.75 -0.48
C VAL A 43 9.04 2.05 0.87
N ARG A 44 10.29 2.54 0.86
CA ARG A 44 10.96 2.99 2.08
C ARG A 44 10.29 4.26 2.60
N VAL A 45 10.04 4.29 3.90
CA VAL A 45 9.58 5.47 4.63
C VAL A 45 10.71 5.84 5.57
N ASP A 46 11.41 6.94 5.27
CA ASP A 46 12.57 7.38 6.03
C ASP A 46 12.30 8.76 6.60
N MET A 47 12.82 9.03 7.79
CA MET A 47 12.87 10.39 8.29
C MET A 47 14.25 10.97 8.03
N THR A 48 14.29 12.22 7.58
CA THR A 48 15.54 12.91 7.32
C THR A 48 16.43 13.00 8.59
N ASN A 49 15.88 12.87 9.80
CA ASN A 49 16.66 12.83 11.05
C ASN A 49 15.84 12.41 12.30
N PRO A 50 15.65 11.12 12.60
CA PRO A 50 16.27 10.54 13.81
C PRO A 50 16.74 9.07 13.64
N SER A 51 17.58 8.61 14.57
CA SER A 51 18.04 7.22 14.66
C SER A 51 16.86 6.25 14.84
N GLY A 52 16.68 5.32 13.90
CA GLY A 52 15.68 4.24 13.98
C GLY A 52 14.95 3.99 12.67
N TRP A 53 14.66 5.04 11.89
CA TRP A 53 13.74 4.98 10.75
C TRP A 53 14.35 4.54 9.41
N HIS A 54 15.56 4.01 9.40
CA HIS A 54 16.32 3.77 8.15
C HIS A 54 15.94 2.47 7.43
N ASP A 55 15.15 1.62 8.08
CA ASP A 55 14.71 0.32 7.61
C ASP A 55 13.18 0.15 7.68
N ASN A 56 12.46 1.28 7.72
CA ASN A 56 11.01 1.29 7.75
C ASN A 56 10.44 1.29 6.32
N TYR A 57 9.46 0.42 6.07
CA TYR A 57 8.85 0.22 4.75
C TYR A 57 7.33 0.10 4.87
N ILE A 58 6.64 0.71 3.91
CA ILE A 58 5.24 0.40 3.60
C ILE A 58 5.23 -0.55 2.40
N CYS A 59 4.63 -1.72 2.58
CA CYS A 59 4.61 -2.79 1.60
C CYS A 59 3.18 -3.10 1.16
N THR A 60 3.00 -3.41 -0.11
CA THR A 60 1.72 -3.87 -0.69
C THR A 60 1.83 -5.28 -1.26
N ASN A 61 0.75 -6.05 -1.18
CA ASN A 61 0.69 -7.41 -1.73
C ASN A 61 0.62 -7.46 -3.27
N LYS A 62 0.39 -6.31 -3.91
CA LYS A 62 0.36 -6.13 -5.36
C LYS A 62 1.07 -4.84 -5.78
N PRO A 63 1.53 -4.73 -7.05
CA PRO A 63 2.15 -3.51 -7.54
C PRO A 63 1.21 -2.32 -7.36
N LEU A 64 1.69 -1.28 -6.69
CA LEU A 64 0.97 -0.02 -6.49
C LEU A 64 1.94 1.12 -6.81
N PRO A 65 1.55 2.15 -7.60
CA PRO A 65 2.41 3.30 -7.90
C PRO A 65 2.47 4.25 -6.69
N LEU A 66 3.00 3.71 -5.58
CA LEU A 66 3.16 4.37 -4.29
C LEU A 66 4.56 4.97 -4.21
N SER A 67 4.67 6.17 -3.65
CA SER A 67 5.95 6.81 -3.38
C SER A 67 5.91 7.56 -2.05
N PHE A 68 7.04 7.59 -1.36
CA PHE A 68 7.21 8.35 -0.11
C PHE A 68 8.13 9.54 -0.37
N ARG A 69 7.87 10.66 0.32
CA ARG A 69 8.65 11.89 0.23
C ARG A 69 8.86 12.49 1.61
N SER A 70 10.07 12.97 1.85
CA SER A 70 10.42 13.86 2.97
C SER A 70 11.02 15.15 2.39
N ARG A 71 10.92 16.29 3.08
CA ARG A 71 11.51 17.53 2.58
C ARG A 71 13.02 17.37 2.47
N GLY A 72 13.54 17.49 1.25
CA GLY A 72 14.96 17.31 0.92
C GLY A 72 15.22 16.34 -0.24
N THR A 73 14.28 15.45 -0.59
CA THR A 73 14.54 14.40 -1.59
C THR A 73 13.99 14.64 -2.99
N ASP A 74 12.98 15.49 -3.21
CA ASP A 74 12.61 15.89 -4.57
C ASP A 74 11.61 17.05 -4.59
N CYS A 75 11.94 18.14 -5.29
CA CYS A 75 11.01 19.25 -5.59
C CYS A 75 10.24 19.03 -6.89
N ASN A 76 10.42 17.87 -7.55
CA ASN A 76 9.61 17.46 -8.70
C ASN A 76 8.27 16.88 -8.21
N ARG A 77 7.35 17.78 -7.87
CA ARG A 77 5.93 17.46 -7.72
C ARG A 77 5.43 16.89 -9.05
N PHE A 78 5.24 15.58 -9.14
CA PHE A 78 4.62 15.01 -10.34
C PHE A 78 3.21 15.58 -10.46
N ASN A 79 2.91 16.20 -11.61
CA ASN A 79 1.57 16.68 -11.89
C ASN A 79 0.62 15.47 -11.92
N GLY A 80 -0.35 15.46 -11.01
CA GLY A 80 -1.36 14.40 -10.94
C GLY A 80 -1.00 13.26 -10.00
N GLU A 81 -0.53 13.52 -8.79
CA GLU A 81 -0.56 12.54 -7.69
C GLU A 81 -1.56 12.95 -6.62
N LYS A 82 -2.09 11.95 -5.91
CA LYS A 82 -2.88 12.13 -4.69
C LYS A 82 -1.97 11.80 -3.51
N CYS A 83 -1.61 12.81 -2.72
CA CYS A 83 -0.73 12.65 -1.56
C CYS A 83 -1.51 12.83 -0.25
N VAL A 84 -1.14 12.05 0.76
CA VAL A 84 -1.56 12.25 2.16
C VAL A 84 -0.36 12.71 2.97
N HIS A 85 -0.56 13.73 3.80
CA HIS A 85 0.47 14.20 4.72
C HIS A 85 0.50 13.29 5.95
N MET A 86 1.69 12.77 6.26
CA MET A 86 1.92 11.90 7.40
C MET A 86 2.18 12.73 8.66
N VAL A 87 1.24 13.60 9.03
CA VAL A 87 1.37 14.51 10.16
C VAL A 87 1.26 13.78 11.49
N GLU A 88 2.11 14.14 12.46
CA GLU A 88 1.98 13.78 13.86
C GLU A 88 1.92 15.08 14.68
N PRO A 89 0.75 15.51 15.19
CA PRO A 89 0.64 16.78 15.90
C PRO A 89 1.56 16.92 17.11
N SER A 90 1.89 15.80 17.76
CA SER A 90 2.79 15.76 18.91
C SER A 90 4.27 15.77 18.50
N ASP A 91 4.56 15.60 17.21
CA ASP A 91 5.90 15.66 16.62
C ASP A 91 5.88 16.35 15.24
N PRO A 92 5.97 17.70 15.23
CA PRO A 92 5.93 18.49 14.00
C PRO A 92 7.03 18.17 12.98
N SER A 93 8.08 17.43 13.34
CA SER A 93 9.13 17.03 12.39
C SER A 93 8.61 16.14 11.26
N TRP A 94 7.47 15.49 11.46
CA TRP A 94 6.75 14.69 10.47
C TRP A 94 5.91 15.49 9.47
N SER A 95 5.70 16.79 9.72
CA SER A 95 4.74 17.61 8.96
C SER A 95 5.03 17.74 7.47
N GLU A 96 6.25 17.39 7.05
CA GLU A 96 6.72 17.51 5.67
C GLU A 96 6.84 16.15 4.97
N ASN A 97 6.42 15.08 5.63
CA ASN A 97 6.39 13.74 5.07
C ASN A 97 5.07 13.48 4.34
N GLU A 98 5.18 12.92 3.14
CA GLU A 98 4.03 12.66 2.27
C GLU A 98 4.11 11.24 1.71
N LEU A 99 2.95 10.59 1.65
CA LEU A 99 2.76 9.34 0.92
C LEU A 99 1.86 9.61 -0.29
N CYS A 100 2.38 9.38 -1.48
CA CYS A 100 1.74 9.74 -2.74
C CYS A 100 1.37 8.51 -3.56
N LEU A 101 0.19 8.56 -4.18
CA LEU A 101 -0.25 7.64 -5.22
C LEU A 101 -0.38 8.37 -6.56
N ALA A 102 -0.04 7.69 -7.66
CA ALA A 102 -0.37 8.19 -9.00
C ALA A 102 -1.88 8.44 -9.14
N SER A 103 -2.27 9.54 -9.80
CA SER A 103 -3.69 9.80 -10.11
C SER A 103 -4.29 8.70 -10.97
N GLY A 104 -5.59 8.48 -10.79
CA GLY A 104 -6.31 7.42 -11.48
C GLY A 104 -6.16 6.04 -10.81
N THR A 105 -5.28 5.89 -9.82
CA THR A 105 -5.26 4.68 -8.98
C THR A 105 -6.60 4.55 -8.24
N PRO A 106 -7.32 3.41 -8.34
CA PRO A 106 -8.62 3.17 -7.71
C PRO A 106 -8.47 2.84 -6.20
N VAL A 107 -7.68 3.65 -5.52
CA VAL A 107 -7.37 3.50 -4.09
C VAL A 107 -7.44 4.89 -3.47
N GLU A 108 -8.17 4.97 -2.37
CA GLU A 108 -8.16 6.12 -1.48
C GLU A 108 -7.24 5.81 -0.31
N LEU A 109 -6.32 6.73 -0.01
CA LEU A 109 -5.46 6.67 1.16
C LEU A 109 -5.86 7.76 2.14
N VAL A 110 -5.76 7.44 3.42
CA VAL A 110 -5.92 8.38 4.54
C VAL A 110 -4.82 8.10 5.56
N TRP A 111 -4.12 9.16 5.98
CA TRP A 111 -3.26 9.11 7.15
C TRP A 111 -4.08 9.51 8.39
N SER A 112 -3.94 8.77 9.48
CA SER A 112 -4.57 9.07 10.75
C SER A 112 -3.54 8.98 11.87
N TRP A 113 -3.46 10.03 12.68
CA TRP A 113 -2.56 10.12 13.84
C TRP A 113 -3.25 9.72 15.15
N CYS A 114 -4.53 9.33 15.10
CA CYS A 114 -5.34 9.12 16.31
C CYS A 114 -6.23 7.87 16.21
N GLY A 115 -5.73 6.83 15.56
CA GLY A 115 -6.43 5.55 15.42
C GLY A 115 -6.99 5.28 14.03
N THR A 116 -7.81 4.23 13.94
CA THR A 116 -8.38 3.76 12.67
C THR A 116 -9.49 4.67 12.15
N VAL A 117 -9.71 4.67 10.83
CA VAL A 117 -10.79 5.40 10.17
C VAL A 117 -11.95 4.45 9.84
N ASP A 118 -13.16 4.81 10.28
CA ASP A 118 -14.36 4.00 10.06
C ASP A 118 -14.61 3.70 8.57
N GLY A 119 -14.88 2.44 8.27
CA GLY A 119 -15.14 1.97 6.90
C GLY A 119 -13.91 1.82 6.01
N MET A 120 -12.70 1.96 6.57
CA MET A 120 -11.44 1.70 5.87
C MET A 120 -10.69 0.52 6.48
N LYS A 121 -9.83 -0.12 5.68
CA LYS A 121 -8.79 -1.01 6.21
C LYS A 121 -7.64 -0.14 6.72
N CYS A 122 -7.00 -0.50 7.82
CA CYS A 122 -5.92 0.28 8.40
C CYS A 122 -4.76 -0.61 8.84
N VAL A 123 -3.54 -0.08 8.72
CA VAL A 123 -2.32 -0.69 9.24
C VAL A 123 -1.64 0.31 10.16
N LEU A 124 -1.26 -0.16 11.36
CA LEU A 124 -0.50 0.62 12.31
C LEU A 124 0.96 0.73 11.85
N LEU A 125 1.51 1.95 11.87
CA LEU A 125 2.93 2.20 11.64
C LEU A 125 3.66 2.20 12.98
N TYR A 126 3.89 0.99 13.50
CA TYR A 126 4.53 0.77 14.78
C TYR A 126 6.02 0.44 14.63
N GLU A 127 6.88 1.30 15.17
CA GLU A 127 8.32 1.06 15.29
C GLU A 127 8.65 0.55 16.72
N PRO A 128 9.09 -0.71 16.89
CA PRO A 128 9.44 -1.23 18.19
C PRO A 128 10.55 -0.39 18.85
N GLY A 129 10.28 0.12 20.05
CA GLY A 129 11.21 0.99 20.78
C GLY A 129 11.08 2.48 20.46
N SER A 130 10.14 2.88 19.59
CA SER A 130 9.76 4.28 19.43
C SER A 130 9.02 4.81 20.66
N ASN A 131 8.88 6.13 20.75
CA ASN A 131 8.08 6.77 21.79
C ASN A 131 6.58 6.43 21.60
N TRP A 132 5.80 6.48 22.68
CA TRP A 132 4.35 6.17 22.69
C TRP A 132 3.52 7.05 21.74
N ILE A 133 4.10 8.17 21.29
CA ILE A 133 3.48 9.16 20.40
C ILE A 133 3.11 8.57 19.03
N TYR A 134 3.67 7.42 18.63
CA TYR A 134 3.37 6.81 17.34
C TYR A 134 2.49 5.54 17.44
N ASP A 135 1.99 5.20 18.64
CA ASP A 135 1.23 3.97 18.90
C ASP A 135 -0.19 3.99 18.30
N ASP A 136 -0.64 5.14 17.80
CA ASP A 136 -1.94 5.37 17.19
C ASP A 136 -1.87 5.93 15.76
N ASN A 137 -0.72 5.77 15.10
CA ASN A 137 -0.49 6.22 13.74
C ASN A 137 -0.83 5.14 12.72
N TYR A 138 -1.91 5.36 11.96
CA TYR A 138 -2.43 4.41 10.99
C TYR A 138 -2.38 4.97 9.56
N LEU A 139 -1.97 4.12 8.62
CA LEU A 139 -2.28 4.27 7.22
C LEU A 139 -3.56 3.49 6.92
N CYS A 140 -4.59 4.19 6.46
CA CYS A 140 -5.88 3.62 6.11
C CYS A 140 -6.13 3.68 4.61
N TRP A 141 -6.85 2.69 4.06
CA TRP A 141 -7.17 2.61 2.64
C TRP A 141 -8.53 1.95 2.34
N ARG A 142 -9.06 2.26 1.16
CA ARG A 142 -10.14 1.48 0.51
C ARG A 142 -9.95 1.45 -1.01
N GLU A 143 -10.40 0.34 -1.61
CA GLU A 143 -10.51 0.17 -3.06
C GLU A 143 -11.91 0.64 -3.52
N TYR A 144 -12.02 1.22 -4.71
CA TYR A 144 -13.31 1.66 -5.28
C TYR A 144 -13.40 1.51 -6.80
#